data_AF-A0AAD5PYS8-F1
#
_entry.id   AF-A0AAD5PYS8-F1
#
_cell.length_a   1.000
_cell.length_b   1.000
_cell.length_c   1.000
_cell.angle_alpha   90.00
_cell.angle_beta   90.00
_cell.angle_gamma   90.00
#
_symmetry.space_group_name_H-M   'P 1'
#
loop_
_entity.id
_entity.type
_entity.pdbx_description
1 polymer ?
#
loop_
_entity_poly.entity_id
_entity_poly.type
_entity_poly.pdbx_seq_one_letter_code
_entity_poly.pdbx_strand_id
1 'polypeptide(L)'
;MSSSSCDETENDAENVGDKSFSNSDKKVDIPAEFFEYHGNVHGKKARFYKCLFEGCKTKVKKDGTLKYLIVKNDSRYNAKRHYLAHDPGGKLGHKDKWRSAIAKNSNKENLDVISRGP
;
A
#
# COMPACT_ATOMS: atom_id res chain seq x y z
N MET A 1 40.20 -18.26 7.04
CA MET A 1 39.63 -17.08 7.73
C MET A 1 39.61 -15.98 6.68
N SER A 2 38.43 -15.60 6.20
CA SER A 2 38.31 -14.55 5.18
C SER A 2 37.52 -13.39 5.77
N SER A 3 38.18 -12.24 5.73
CA SER A 3 37.84 -11.00 6.40
C SER A 3 36.65 -10.28 5.77
N SER A 4 35.99 -9.53 6.64
CA SER A 4 35.02 -8.47 6.39
C SER A 4 35.60 -7.35 5.53
N SER A 5 34.84 -6.89 4.53
CA SER A 5 34.49 -5.47 4.33
C SER A 5 33.46 -5.38 3.19
N CYS A 6 32.39 -4.62 3.38
CA CYS A 6 31.65 -4.04 2.27
C CYS A 6 31.44 -2.55 2.54
N ASP A 7 32.44 -1.83 2.04
CA ASP A 7 32.50 -0.40 1.78
C ASP A 7 31.31 0.11 0.94
N GLU A 8 30.89 1.33 1.31
CA GLU A 8 30.48 2.44 0.45
C GLU A 8 29.20 2.26 -0.39
N THR A 9 28.26 3.18 -0.23
CA THR A 9 28.00 4.20 -1.27
C THR A 9 26.99 5.21 -0.72
N GLU A 10 27.52 6.35 -0.29
CA GLU A 10 26.82 7.62 -0.22
C GLU A 10 26.38 7.95 -1.66
N ASN A 11 25.11 8.26 -1.89
CA ASN A 11 24.72 8.86 -3.17
C ASN A 11 23.70 9.94 -2.93
N ASP A 12 24.22 11.14 -3.17
CA ASP A 12 23.64 12.45 -3.15
C ASP A 12 22.29 12.58 -3.83
N ALA A 13 21.55 13.54 -3.31
CA ALA A 13 20.38 14.12 -3.92
C ALA A 13 20.78 14.81 -5.23
N GLU A 14 20.47 14.19 -6.37
CA GLU A 14 20.37 14.92 -7.63
C GLU A 14 18.92 14.98 -8.11
N ASN A 15 18.47 16.23 -8.15
CA ASN A 15 17.24 16.73 -8.73
C ASN A 15 17.19 16.41 -10.23
N VAL A 16 16.43 15.38 -10.62
CA VAL A 16 16.17 15.09 -12.03
C VAL A 16 14.69 14.77 -12.23
N GLY A 17 13.95 15.80 -12.65
CA GLY A 17 12.77 15.72 -13.49
C GLY A 17 11.55 15.02 -12.90
N ASP A 18 10.52 15.81 -12.60
CA ASP A 18 9.13 15.37 -12.39
C ASP A 18 8.62 14.56 -13.59
N LYS A 19 8.98 13.28 -13.64
CA LYS A 19 8.41 12.33 -14.59
C LYS A 19 7.05 11.91 -14.04
N SER A 20 6.08 12.78 -14.29
CA SER A 20 4.66 12.48 -14.09
C SER A 20 4.32 11.24 -14.93
N PHE A 21 4.24 10.08 -14.27
CA PHE A 21 3.82 8.85 -14.91
C PHE A 21 2.32 8.91 -15.18
N SER A 22 1.92 9.41 -16.35
CA SER A 22 0.63 9.12 -16.93
C SER A 22 0.69 7.73 -17.55
N ASN A 23 0.32 6.70 -16.78
CA ASN A 23 -0.02 5.41 -17.34
C ASN A 23 -1.28 4.91 -16.67
N SER A 24 -2.25 4.51 -17.48
CA SER A 24 -3.40 3.67 -17.15
C SER A 24 -2.94 2.25 -16.74
N ASP A 25 -1.91 2.16 -15.90
CA ASP A 25 -1.51 0.95 -15.21
C ASP A 25 -2.69 0.57 -14.30
N LYS A 26 -3.34 -0.56 -14.58
CA LYS A 26 -4.40 -1.10 -13.72
C LYS A 26 -3.85 -1.25 -12.31
N LYS A 27 -4.38 -0.42 -11.43
CA LYS A 27 -3.96 -0.25 -10.04
C LYS A 27 -4.77 -1.24 -9.21
N VAL A 28 -4.10 -2.04 -8.38
CA VAL A 28 -4.84 -2.92 -7.46
C VAL A 28 -5.59 -2.07 -6.44
N ASP A 29 -6.88 -2.36 -6.27
CA ASP A 29 -7.66 -1.73 -5.22
C ASP A 29 -7.28 -2.25 -3.85
N ILE A 30 -7.11 -1.33 -2.91
CA ILE A 30 -6.93 -1.65 -1.50
C ILE A 30 -8.22 -1.26 -0.78
N PRO A 31 -8.80 -2.13 0.07
CA PRO A 31 -10.01 -1.81 0.80
C PRO A 31 -9.85 -0.57 1.67
N ALA A 32 -10.62 0.49 1.35
CA ALA A 32 -10.65 1.73 2.12
C ALA A 32 -11.19 1.50 3.55
N GLU A 33 -11.93 0.42 3.77
CA GLU A 33 -12.39 -0.03 5.10
C GLU A 33 -11.21 -0.33 6.04
N PHE A 34 -10.04 -0.72 5.52
CA PHE A 34 -8.88 -1.11 6.34
C PHE A 34 -7.66 -0.20 6.16
N PHE A 35 -7.62 0.55 5.05
CA PHE A 35 -6.46 1.35 4.68
C PHE A 35 -6.87 2.70 4.12
N GLU A 36 -6.22 3.75 4.60
CA GLU A 36 -6.35 5.11 4.12
C GLU A 36 -5.19 5.44 3.16
N TYR A 37 -5.48 5.99 1.99
CA TYR A 37 -4.47 6.35 0.99
C TYR A 37 -3.80 7.68 1.36
N HIS A 38 -2.47 7.73 1.32
CA HIS A 38 -1.68 8.91 1.72
C HIS A 38 -0.79 9.49 0.61
N GLY A 39 -0.79 8.92 -0.59
CA GLY A 39 0.00 9.43 -1.72
C GLY A 39 0.77 8.37 -2.50
N ASN A 40 1.40 8.81 -3.59
CA ASN A 40 2.28 7.97 -4.39
C ASN A 40 3.70 7.98 -3.82
N VAL A 41 4.43 6.88 -4.03
CA VAL A 41 5.86 6.82 -3.70
C VAL A 41 6.64 7.41 -4.87
N HIS A 42 7.42 8.48 -4.62
CA HIS A 42 8.22 9.10 -5.67
C HIS A 42 9.20 8.09 -6.31
N GLY A 43 9.27 8.09 -7.64
CA GLY A 43 10.14 7.18 -8.42
C GLY A 43 9.76 5.68 -8.37
N LYS A 44 8.64 5.28 -7.75
CA LYS A 44 8.23 3.87 -7.65
C LYS A 44 6.76 3.67 -8.06
N LYS A 45 6.45 2.54 -8.69
CA LYS A 45 5.06 2.10 -8.94
C LYS A 45 4.39 1.57 -7.66
N ALA A 46 4.34 2.41 -6.63
CA ALA A 46 3.81 2.07 -5.32
C ALA A 46 3.11 3.27 -4.67
N ARG A 47 2.28 2.98 -3.66
CA ARG A 47 1.48 3.96 -2.92
C ARG A 47 1.64 3.79 -1.42
N PHE A 48 1.55 4.90 -0.71
CA PHE A 48 1.55 4.96 0.74
C PHE A 48 0.12 4.77 1.27
N TYR A 49 0.00 3.89 2.25
CA TYR A 49 -1.25 3.63 2.96
C TYR A 49 -1.02 3.68 4.47
N LYS A 50 -2.02 4.19 5.19
CA LYS A 50 -2.11 4.10 6.64
C LYS A 50 -3.11 3.00 7.00
N CYS A 51 -2.73 2.11 7.91
CA CYS A 51 -3.66 1.10 8.40
C CYS A 51 -4.64 1.74 9.39
N LEU A 52 -5.92 1.45 9.23
CA LEU A 52 -7.01 1.95 10.08
C LEU A 52 -7.34 0.99 11.23
N PHE A 53 -6.63 -0.13 11.35
CA PHE A 53 -6.89 -1.10 12.40
C PHE A 53 -6.56 -0.52 13.78
N GLU A 54 -7.45 -0.73 14.75
CA GLU A 54 -7.30 -0.22 16.11
C GLU A 54 -6.01 -0.75 16.75
N GLY A 55 -5.20 0.16 17.30
CA GLY A 55 -3.90 -0.17 17.88
C GLY A 55 -2.75 -0.32 16.87
N CYS A 56 -3.00 -0.21 15.55
CA CYS A 56 -1.92 -0.16 14.56
C CYS A 56 -1.22 1.21 14.57
N LYS A 57 -0.19 1.36 15.41
CA LYS A 57 0.58 2.62 15.50
C LYS A 57 1.46 2.82 14.27
N THR A 58 1.25 3.94 13.56
CA THR A 58 2.18 4.39 12.52
C THR A 58 3.52 4.72 13.16
N LYS A 59 4.59 4.05 12.71
CA LYS A 59 5.94 4.32 13.22
C LYS A 59 6.42 5.65 12.69
N VAL A 60 7.23 6.36 13.45
CA VAL A 60 7.94 7.55 12.98
C VAL A 60 9.38 7.13 12.66
N LYS A 61 9.92 7.60 11.55
CA LYS A 61 11.33 7.42 11.22
C LYS A 61 12.21 8.37 12.05
N LYS A 62 13.54 8.21 11.98
CA LYS A 62 14.50 9.08 12.70
C LYS A 62 14.40 10.56 12.26
N ASP A 63 14.01 10.80 11.01
CA ASP A 63 13.81 12.12 10.39
C ASP A 63 12.46 12.77 10.74
N GLY A 64 11.68 12.20 11.66
CA GLY A 64 10.36 12.74 12.04
C GLY A 64 9.22 12.41 11.05
N THR A 65 9.53 11.86 9.88
CA THR A 65 8.52 11.46 8.89
C THR A 65 7.75 10.21 9.32
N LEU A 66 6.43 10.21 9.10
CA LEU A 66 5.58 9.03 9.31
C LEU A 66 5.94 7.89 8.35
N LYS A 67 6.10 6.68 8.90
CA LYS A 67 6.35 5.45 8.16
C LYS A 67 5.02 4.78 7.78
N TYR A 68 4.52 5.14 6.61
CA TYR A 68 3.36 4.51 6.00
C TYR A 68 3.68 3.11 5.43
N LEU A 69 2.64 2.30 5.24
CA LEU A 69 2.72 1.03 4.53
C LEU A 69 2.89 1.29 3.03
N ILE A 70 3.90 0.68 2.42
CA ILE A 70 4.13 0.77 0.97
C ILE A 70 3.48 -0.44 0.28
N VAL A 71 2.56 -0.16 -0.63
CA VAL A 71 1.86 -1.17 -1.42
C VAL A 71 2.16 -0.93 -2.90
N LYS A 72 2.62 -1.97 -3.61
CA LYS A 72 2.89 -1.88 -5.04
C LYS A 72 1.58 -1.76 -5.82
N ASN A 73 1.60 -1.05 -6.95
CA ASN A 73 0.41 -0.82 -7.76
C ASN A 73 -0.14 -2.11 -8.38
N ASP A 74 0.67 -3.14 -8.53
CA ASP A 74 0.33 -4.44 -9.16
C ASP A 74 0.01 -5.54 -8.14
N SER A 75 0.20 -5.30 -6.83
CA SER A 75 0.11 -6.36 -5.83
C SER A 75 -0.44 -5.89 -4.49
N ARG A 76 -1.46 -6.63 -4.02
CA ARG A 76 -2.08 -6.44 -2.70
C ARG A 76 -1.35 -7.20 -1.59
N TYR A 77 -0.26 -7.91 -1.90
CA TYR A 77 0.39 -8.85 -0.98
C TYR A 77 0.79 -8.18 0.35
N ASN A 78 1.43 -7.00 0.29
CA ASN A 78 1.85 -6.28 1.48
C ASN A 78 0.67 -5.85 2.36
N ALA A 79 -0.39 -5.30 1.74
CA ALA A 79 -1.60 -4.88 2.45
C ALA A 79 -2.30 -6.07 3.11
N LYS A 80 -2.46 -7.18 2.37
CA LYS A 80 -3.06 -8.41 2.90
C LYS A 80 -2.25 -8.96 4.07
N ARG A 81 -0.93 -9.13 3.90
CA ARG A 81 -0.04 -9.66 4.95
C ARG A 81 -0.08 -8.78 6.19
N HIS A 82 -0.11 -7.46 6.03
CA HIS A 82 -0.22 -6.51 7.13
C HIS A 82 -1.56 -6.66 7.87
N TYR A 83 -2.67 -6.66 7.14
CA TYR A 83 -4.00 -6.80 7.75
C TYR A 83 -4.18 -8.14 8.50
N LEU A 84 -3.70 -9.24 7.93
CA LEU A 84 -3.77 -10.56 8.57
C LEU A 84 -2.86 -10.67 9.80
N ALA A 85 -1.81 -9.86 9.93
CA ALA A 85 -0.95 -9.85 11.11
C ALA A 85 -1.68 -9.37 12.38
N HIS A 86 -2.82 -8.69 12.24
CA HIS A 86 -3.69 -8.31 13.35
C HIS A 86 -4.55 -9.48 13.89
N ASP A 87 -4.61 -10.61 13.18
CA ASP A 87 -5.31 -11.82 13.62
C ASP A 87 -4.41 -13.05 13.34
N PRO A 88 -3.27 -13.18 14.04
CA PRO A 88 -2.30 -14.24 13.77
C PRO A 88 -2.87 -15.64 14.01
N GLY A 89 -3.88 -15.75 14.89
CA GLY A 89 -4.58 -17.01 15.18
C GLY A 89 -5.78 -17.29 14.28
N GLY A 90 -6.16 -16.37 13.39
CA GLY A 90 -7.31 -16.52 12.50
C GLY A 90 -8.67 -16.59 13.21
N LYS A 91 -8.75 -16.21 14.49
CA LYS A 91 -9.94 -16.36 15.32
C LYS A 91 -10.98 -15.27 15.03
N LEU A 92 -10.53 -14.13 14.52
CA LEU A 92 -11.39 -12.96 14.22
C LEU A 92 -11.89 -12.95 12.76
N GLY A 93 -11.54 -13.99 11.98
CA GLY A 93 -12.00 -14.16 10.61
C GLY A 93 -11.44 -13.11 9.64
N HIS A 94 -10.30 -12.49 9.93
CA HIS A 94 -9.73 -11.44 9.08
C HIS A 94 -9.48 -11.91 7.65
N LYS A 95 -9.15 -13.19 7.45
CA LYS A 95 -8.97 -13.75 6.11
C LYS A 95 -10.22 -13.62 5.25
N ASP A 96 -11.39 -13.87 5.81
CA ASP A 96 -12.66 -13.81 5.09
C ASP A 96 -13.14 -12.36 4.95
N LYS A 97 -13.00 -11.54 6.00
CA LYS A 97 -13.24 -10.09 5.92
C LYS A 97 -12.44 -9.43 4.80
N TRP A 98 -11.15 -9.77 4.67
CA TRP A 98 -10.30 -9.30 3.58
C TRP A 98 -10.85 -9.70 2.21
N ARG A 99 -11.21 -10.97 2.02
CA ARG A 99 -11.76 -11.47 0.75
C ARG A 99 -13.06 -10.75 0.39
N SER A 100 -13.97 -10.61 1.35
CA SER A 100 -15.24 -9.90 1.16
C SER A 100 -15.03 -8.44 0.78
N ALA A 101 -14.10 -7.73 1.44
CA ALA A 101 -13.81 -6.34 1.13
C ALA A 101 -13.23 -6.15 -0.28
N ILE A 102 -12.36 -7.06 -0.72
CA ILE A 102 -11.84 -7.05 -2.10
C ILE A 102 -12.96 -7.29 -3.12
N ALA A 103 -13.84 -8.26 -2.88
CA ALA A 103 -14.96 -8.54 -3.77
C ALA A 103 -15.93 -7.35 -3.88
N LYS A 104 -16.22 -6.66 -2.77
CA LYS A 104 -17.03 -5.43 -2.75
C LYS A 104 -16.41 -4.32 -3.60
N ASN A 105 -15.10 -4.12 -3.50
CA ASN A 105 -14.40 -3.10 -4.29
C ASN A 105 -14.50 -3.38 -5.80
N SER A 106 -14.33 -4.63 -6.23
CA SER A 106 -14.47 -5.00 -7.65
C SER A 106 -15.90 -4.87 -8.18
N ASN A 107 -16.92 -4.98 -7.33
CA ASN A 107 -18.33 -4.82 -7.72
C ASN A 107 -18.79 -3.36 -7.73
N LYS A 108 -18.18 -2.47 -6.92
CA LYS A 108 -18.51 -1.03 -6.92
C LYS A 108 -18.24 -0.37 -8.28
N GLU A 109 -17.17 -0.76 -8.96
CA GLU A 109 -16.87 -0.26 -10.32
C GLU A 109 -17.94 -0.62 -11.37
N ASN A 110 -18.78 -1.64 -11.11
CA ASN A 110 -19.85 -2.04 -12.01
C ASN A 110 -21.19 -1.31 -11.78
N LEU A 111 -21.42 -0.76 -10.58
CA LEU A 111 -22.70 -0.09 -10.25
C LEU A 111 -22.74 1.36 -10.74
N ASP A 112 -21.60 2.06 -10.76
CA ASP A 112 -21.52 3.46 -11.24
C ASP A 112 -21.73 3.61 -12.76
N VAL A 113 -21.69 2.52 -13.54
CA VAL A 113 -21.85 2.56 -15.00
C VAL A 113 -23.33 2.51 -15.44
N ILE A 114 -24.25 2.08 -14.59
CA ILE A 114 -25.65 1.82 -14.98
C ILE A 114 -26.55 3.07 -14.85
N SER A 115 -26.05 4.18 -14.30
CA SER A 115 -26.89 5.36 -13.97
C SER A 115 -26.88 6.51 -15.00
N ARG A 116 -26.38 6.31 -16.23
CA ARG A 116 -26.48 7.32 -17.30
C ARG A 116 -27.40 6.84 -18.44
N GLY A 117 -28.71 6.90 -18.19
CA GLY A 117 -29.74 7.11 -19.22
C GLY A 117 -30.07 8.60 -19.27
N PRO A 118 -30.42 9.16 -20.44
CA PRO A 118 -31.74 8.90 -21.03
C PRO A 118 -31.73 8.03 -22.28
#